data_AF-A0A7W2G358-F1
#
_entry.id   AF-A0A7W2G358-F1
#
_cell.length_a   1.000
_cell.length_b   1.000
_cell.length_c   1.000
_cell.angle_alpha   90.00
_cell.angle_beta   90.00
_cell.angle_gamma   90.00
#
_symmetry.space_group_name_H-M   'P 1'
#
loop_
_entity.id
_entity.type
_entity.pdbx_description
1 polymer ?
#
loop_
_entity_poly.entity_id
_entity_poly.type
_entity_poly.pdbx_seq_one_letter_code
_entity_poly.pdbx_strand_id
1 'polypeptide(L)'
;MVEVFVLFLMGIILIVFNAKAVLREKESFKSQLDFKKKSMEDVELEIGKIREEFGKTIFEIQEEIEDLKKNYNNHNNVQVQIEENKIGKSEIKKDKIENGKDDFEGNEEENKFENYNDIKIDEIKHMIDNNLPIDEISKKTGIGKGELILIKQLYIK
;
A
#
# COMPACT_ATOMS: atom_id res chain seq x y z
N MET A 1 30.63 -44.31 66.41
CA MET A 1 29.17 -44.31 66.13
C MET A 1 28.65 -42.88 65.94
N VAL A 2 28.92 -41.95 66.87
CA VAL A 2 28.49 -40.54 66.78
C VAL A 2 29.03 -39.81 65.53
N GLU A 3 30.30 -40.02 65.17
CA GLU A 3 30.93 -39.39 63.99
C GLU A 3 30.22 -39.77 62.68
N VAL A 4 29.79 -41.02 62.56
CA VAL A 4 29.06 -41.53 61.39
C VAL A 4 27.68 -40.87 61.27
N PHE A 5 27.00 -40.62 62.40
CA PHE A 5 25.74 -39.89 62.41
C PHE A 5 25.89 -38.43 61.97
N VAL A 6 26.98 -37.75 62.36
CA VAL A 6 27.25 -36.37 61.94
C VAL A 6 27.49 -36.27 60.43
N LEU A 7 28.27 -37.21 59.86
CA LEU A 7 28.51 -37.30 58.42
C LEU A 7 27.21 -37.55 57.63
N PHE A 8 26.34 -38.44 58.13
CA PHE A 8 25.06 -38.73 57.50
C PHE A 8 24.11 -37.51 57.52
N LEU A 9 24.09 -36.78 58.64
CA LEU A 9 23.25 -35.60 58.82
C LEU A 9 23.69 -34.45 57.89
N MET A 10 25.00 -34.24 57.73
CA MET A 10 25.55 -33.26 56.78
C MET A 10 25.22 -33.62 55.32
N GLY A 11 25.25 -34.90 54.96
CA GLY A 11 24.86 -35.37 53.63
C GLY A 11 23.39 -35.05 53.31
N ILE A 12 22.48 -35.32 54.26
CA ILE A 12 21.05 -35.00 54.10
C ILE A 12 20.85 -33.49 53.96
N ILE A 13 21.52 -32.68 54.80
CA ILE A 13 21.44 -31.22 54.73
C ILE A 13 21.87 -30.71 53.35
N LEU A 14 22.99 -31.22 52.81
CA LEU A 14 23.48 -30.82 51.48
C LEU A 14 22.50 -31.19 50.38
N ILE A 15 21.89 -32.38 50.43
CA ILE A 15 20.88 -32.82 49.46
C ILE A 15 19.66 -31.87 49.49
N VAL A 16 19.14 -31.55 50.68
CA VAL A 16 18.00 -30.66 50.84
C VAL A 16 18.33 -29.25 50.34
N PHE A 17 19.52 -28.72 50.68
CA PHE A 17 19.94 -27.39 50.28
C PHE A 17 20.10 -27.26 48.77
N ASN A 18 20.72 -28.27 48.14
CA ASN A 18 20.92 -28.32 46.69
C ASN A 18 19.59 -28.47 45.94
N ALA A 19 18.71 -29.38 46.39
CA ALA A 19 17.39 -29.56 45.81
C ALA A 19 16.55 -28.27 45.89
N LYS A 20 16.60 -27.57 47.03
CA LYS A 20 15.90 -26.29 47.22
C LYS A 20 16.45 -25.18 46.33
N ALA A 21 17.76 -25.12 46.13
CA ALA A 21 18.38 -24.16 45.21
C ALA A 21 17.92 -24.38 43.77
N VAL A 22 17.92 -25.62 43.30
CA VAL A 22 17.46 -25.99 41.94
C VAL A 22 15.96 -25.69 41.75
N LEU A 23 15.12 -25.94 42.76
CA LEU A 23 13.69 -25.60 42.67
C LEU A 23 13.45 -24.10 42.56
N ARG A 24 14.21 -23.29 43.30
CA ARG A 24 14.09 -21.82 43.30
C ARG A 24 14.43 -21.21 41.94
N GLU A 25 15.41 -21.76 41.24
CA GLU A 25 15.76 -21.30 39.89
C GLU A 25 14.65 -21.62 38.88
N LYS A 26 14.05 -22.82 38.96
CA LYS A 26 12.94 -23.22 38.08
C LYS A 26 11.71 -22.33 38.25
N GLU A 27 11.39 -21.92 39.48
CA GLU A 27 10.30 -20.98 39.75
C GLU A 27 10.56 -19.61 39.08
N SER A 28 11.80 -19.11 39.14
CA SER A 28 12.16 -17.83 38.53
C SER A 28 12.06 -17.84 37.00
N PHE A 29 12.50 -18.92 36.36
CA PHE A 29 12.40 -19.08 34.91
C PHE A 29 10.95 -19.26 34.45
N LYS A 30 10.17 -20.07 35.18
CA LYS A 30 8.75 -20.27 34.89
C LYS A 30 7.97 -18.96 34.97
N SER A 31 8.22 -18.17 36.02
CA SER A 31 7.58 -16.85 36.19
C SER A 31 7.91 -15.89 35.02
N GLN A 32 9.17 -15.85 34.58
CA GLN A 32 9.56 -15.00 33.44
C GLN A 32 8.98 -15.50 32.11
N LEU A 33 8.89 -16.81 31.92
CA LEU A 33 8.30 -17.43 30.73
C LEU A 33 6.79 -17.15 30.65
N ASP A 34 6.08 -17.32 31.76
CA ASP A 34 4.64 -17.04 31.84
C ASP A 34 4.35 -15.55 31.61
N PHE A 35 5.18 -14.65 32.15
CA PHE A 35 5.09 -13.21 31.88
C PHE A 35 5.28 -12.90 30.40
N LYS A 36 6.34 -13.44 29.78
CA LYS A 36 6.63 -13.21 28.36
C LYS A 36 5.53 -13.77 27.46
N LYS A 37 5.00 -14.96 27.78
CA LYS A 37 3.88 -15.57 27.06
C LYS A 37 2.63 -14.68 27.10
N LYS A 38 2.27 -14.16 28.27
CA LYS A 38 1.14 -13.22 28.41
C LYS A 38 1.35 -11.94 27.60
N SER A 39 2.55 -11.37 27.65
CA SER A 39 2.86 -10.18 26.85
C SER A 39 2.80 -10.43 25.34
N MET A 40 3.15 -11.64 24.87
CA MET A 40 3.01 -12.03 23.46
C MET A 40 1.55 -12.14 23.04
N GLU A 41 0.70 -12.71 23.89
CA GLU A 41 -0.76 -12.79 23.66
C GLU A 41 -1.39 -11.39 23.55
N ASP A 42 -0.99 -10.44 24.41
CA ASP A 42 -1.45 -9.05 24.34
C ASP A 42 -1.03 -8.37 23.01
N VAL A 43 0.20 -8.61 22.56
CA VAL A 43 0.71 -8.08 21.27
C VAL A 43 -0.04 -8.70 20.09
N GLU A 44 -0.30 -10.00 20.11
CA GLU A 44 -1.09 -10.67 19.05
C GLU A 44 -2.51 -10.11 18.97
N LEU A 45 -3.14 -9.83 20.11
CA LEU A 45 -4.46 -9.20 20.18
C LEU A 45 -4.44 -7.78 19.60
N GLU A 46 -3.42 -6.99 19.91
CA GLU A 46 -3.25 -5.63 19.35
C GLU A 46 -3.03 -5.65 17.84
N ILE A 47 -2.21 -6.58 17.33
CA ILE A 47 -2.04 -6.81 15.88
C ILE A 47 -3.39 -7.19 15.24
N GLY A 48 -4.20 -8.02 15.92
CA GLY A 48 -5.54 -8.39 15.48
C GLY A 48 -6.45 -7.18 15.31
N LYS A 49 -6.49 -6.29 16.30
CA LYS A 49 -7.27 -5.03 16.23
C LYS A 49 -6.83 -4.13 15.09
N ILE A 50 -5.52 -3.96 14.92
CA ILE A 50 -4.96 -3.17 13.83
C ILE A 50 -5.38 -3.75 12.47
N ARG A 51 -5.35 -5.07 12.29
CA ARG A 51 -5.82 -5.72 11.05
C ARG A 51 -7.32 -5.53 10.82
N GLU A 52 -8.13 -5.56 11.88
CA GLU A 52 -9.55 -5.27 11.80
C GLU A 52 -9.81 -3.84 11.36
N GLU A 53 -9.13 -2.86 11.97
CA GLU A 53 -9.24 -1.44 11.63
C GLU A 53 -8.81 -1.18 10.18
N PHE A 54 -7.66 -1.71 9.76
CA PHE A 54 -7.21 -1.60 8.36
C PHE A 54 -8.18 -2.27 7.39
N GLY A 55 -8.73 -3.44 7.75
CA GLY A 55 -9.71 -4.14 6.93
C GLY A 55 -10.98 -3.31 6.71
N LYS A 56 -11.47 -2.64 7.76
CA LYS A 56 -12.60 -1.71 7.68
C LYS A 56 -12.28 -0.52 6.77
N THR A 57 -11.14 0.14 6.96
CA THR A 57 -10.74 1.28 6.12
C THR A 57 -10.58 0.90 4.65
N ILE A 58 -10.00 -0.27 4.34
CA ILE A 58 -9.88 -0.75 2.95
C ILE A 58 -11.27 -1.00 2.36
N PHE A 59 -12.18 -1.59 3.12
CA PHE A 59 -13.55 -1.84 2.68
C PHE A 59 -14.31 -0.55 2.40
N GLU A 60 -14.23 0.43 3.30
CA GLU A 60 -14.84 1.76 3.12
C GLU A 60 -14.31 2.45 1.85
N ILE A 61 -12.99 2.41 1.62
CA ILE A 61 -12.40 2.96 0.39
C ILE A 61 -12.91 2.24 -0.86
N GLN A 62 -13.08 0.90 -0.80
CA GLN A 62 -13.63 0.14 -1.93
C GLN A 62 -15.08 0.54 -2.22
N GLU A 63 -15.90 0.73 -1.20
CA GLU A 63 -17.28 1.21 -1.31
C GLU A 63 -17.32 2.61 -1.93
N GLU A 64 -16.51 3.54 -1.44
CA GLU A 64 -16.41 4.90 -2.00
C GLU A 64 -15.99 4.89 -3.48
N ILE A 65 -15.05 4.02 -3.86
CA ILE A 65 -14.61 3.87 -5.26
C ILE A 65 -15.75 3.30 -6.12
N GLU A 66 -16.49 2.31 -5.62
CA GLU A 66 -17.63 1.73 -6.33
C GLU A 66 -18.73 2.77 -6.55
N ASP A 67 -19.04 3.56 -5.53
CA ASP A 67 -19.99 4.65 -5.61
C ASP A 67 -19.56 5.73 -6.60
N LEU A 68 -18.28 6.13 -6.56
CA LEU A 68 -17.72 7.06 -7.56
C LEU A 68 -17.84 6.51 -8.98
N LYS A 69 -17.51 5.23 -9.18
CA LYS A 69 -17.62 4.55 -10.48
C LYS A 69 -19.06 4.52 -10.98
N LYS A 70 -20.01 4.22 -10.10
CA LYS A 70 -21.44 4.23 -10.41
C LYS A 70 -21.94 5.62 -10.78
N ASN A 71 -21.52 6.64 -10.04
CA ASN A 71 -21.88 8.04 -10.31
C ASN A 71 -21.29 8.54 -11.64
N TYR A 72 -20.05 8.17 -11.96
CA TYR A 72 -19.42 8.46 -13.25
C TYR A 72 -20.16 7.79 -14.42
N ASN A 73 -20.50 6.51 -14.30
CA ASN A 73 -21.23 5.78 -15.34
C ASN A 73 -22.66 6.31 -15.55
N ASN A 74 -23.33 6.76 -14.48
CA ASN A 74 -24.64 7.39 -14.59
C ASN A 74 -24.58 8.75 -15.29
N HIS A 75 -23.54 9.56 -15.04
CA HIS A 75 -23.35 10.85 -15.72
C HIS A 75 -23.13 10.68 -17.24
N ASN A 76 -22.35 9.67 -17.65
CA ASN A 76 -22.09 9.39 -19.07
C ASN A 76 -23.34 8.88 -19.80
N ASN A 77 -24.18 8.08 -19.15
CA ASN A 77 -25.43 7.61 -19.76
C ASN A 77 -26.49 8.72 -19.91
N VAL A 78 -26.43 9.77 -19.08
CA VAL A 78 -27.33 10.93 -19.19
C VAL A 78 -26.88 11.89 -20.29
N GLN A 79 -25.58 12.07 -20.52
CA GLN A 79 -25.10 12.92 -21.62
C GLN A 79 -25.42 12.35 -23.00
N VAL A 80 -25.32 11.03 -23.20
CA VAL A 80 -25.67 10.39 -24.49
C VAL A 80 -27.15 10.59 -24.87
N GLN A 81 -28.06 10.61 -23.88
CA GLN A 81 -29.49 10.82 -24.14
C GLN A 81 -29.88 12.28 -24.42
N ILE A 82 -29.03 13.25 -24.03
CA ILE A 82 -29.31 14.68 -24.26
C ILE A 82 -28.90 15.11 -25.68
N GLU A 83 -27.89 14.47 -26.27
CA GLU A 83 -27.47 14.78 -27.66
C GLU A 83 -28.39 14.20 -28.73
N GLU A 84 -29.02 13.04 -28.49
CA GLU A 84 -29.95 12.43 -29.46
C GLU A 84 -31.28 13.20 -29.63
N ASN A 85 -31.64 14.07 -28.68
CA ASN A 85 -32.94 14.76 -28.69
C ASN A 85 -32.91 16.17 -29.33
N LYS A 86 -31.79 16.56 -29.95
CA LYS A 86 -31.64 17.86 -30.64
C LYS A 86 -31.46 17.78 -32.16
N ILE A 87 -31.55 16.60 -32.79
CA ILE A 87 -31.56 16.49 -34.25
C ILE A 87 -33.01 16.45 -34.73
N GLY A 88 -33.63 17.63 -34.73
CA GLY A 88 -34.89 17.87 -35.41
C GLY A 88 -34.73 17.72 -36.92
N LYS A 89 -35.55 16.83 -37.49
CA LYS A 89 -36.06 16.81 -38.87
C LYS A 89 -35.22 17.60 -39.90
N SER A 90 -34.33 16.91 -40.60
CA SER A 90 -34.03 17.25 -41.99
C SER A 90 -34.04 15.98 -42.82
N GLU A 91 -35.02 15.90 -43.72
CA GLU A 91 -35.15 14.86 -44.72
C GLU A 91 -33.94 14.93 -45.66
N ILE A 92 -33.08 13.91 -45.65
CA ILE A 92 -32.13 13.71 -46.74
C ILE A 92 -32.40 12.35 -47.38
N LYS A 93 -32.72 12.44 -48.66
CA LYS A 93 -33.13 11.37 -49.56
C LYS A 93 -32.08 10.26 -49.62
N LYS A 94 -32.59 9.03 -49.71
CA LYS A 94 -31.86 7.82 -50.08
C LYS A 94 -31.25 8.01 -51.47
N ASP A 95 -29.92 7.96 -51.56
CA ASP A 95 -29.25 7.53 -52.79
C ASP A 95 -28.30 6.37 -52.46
N LYS A 96 -28.57 5.26 -53.15
CA LYS A 96 -27.76 4.04 -53.16
C LYS A 96 -26.49 4.30 -53.94
N ILE A 97 -25.31 3.97 -53.39
CA ILE A 97 -24.17 3.50 -54.20
C ILE A 97 -23.44 2.40 -53.40
N GLU A 98 -23.45 1.20 -53.97
CA GLU A 98 -22.68 0.02 -53.56
C GLU A 98 -21.27 0.06 -54.16
N ASN A 99 -20.31 -0.47 -53.37
CA ASN A 99 -19.07 -1.16 -53.75
C ASN A 99 -17.88 -0.36 -54.33
N GLY A 100 -16.72 -0.52 -53.68
CA GLY A 100 -15.44 -0.73 -54.38
C GLY A 100 -14.24 0.08 -53.88
N LYS A 101 -13.44 -0.56 -53.02
CA LYS A 101 -11.96 -0.63 -53.03
C LYS A 101 -11.09 0.64 -53.16
N ASP A 102 -10.23 0.73 -52.13
CA ASP A 102 -8.79 1.04 -52.15
C ASP A 102 -8.31 2.47 -52.41
N ASP A 103 -7.33 2.81 -51.56
CA ASP A 103 -6.35 3.89 -51.61
C ASP A 103 -6.78 5.31 -51.17
N PHE A 104 -6.34 5.69 -49.95
CA PHE A 104 -5.76 7.03 -49.77
C PHE A 104 -4.79 7.12 -48.58
N GLU A 105 -3.51 7.18 -48.96
CA GLU A 105 -2.37 7.88 -48.36
C GLU A 105 -2.43 8.27 -46.87
N GLY A 106 -1.46 7.74 -46.13
CA GLY A 106 -1.10 8.20 -44.80
C GLY A 106 -0.69 9.67 -44.83
N ASN A 107 -1.48 10.49 -44.15
CA ASN A 107 -1.03 11.77 -43.65
C ASN A 107 -0.62 11.58 -42.19
N GLU A 108 0.69 11.60 -41.96
CA GLU A 108 1.28 11.89 -40.66
C GLU A 108 0.88 13.31 -40.26
N GLU A 109 -0.32 13.45 -39.70
CA GLU A 109 -0.62 14.64 -38.91
C GLU A 109 0.16 14.51 -37.60
N GLU A 110 1.36 15.11 -37.61
CA GLU A 110 2.08 15.55 -36.42
C GLU A 110 1.09 16.27 -35.50
N ASN A 111 0.48 15.52 -34.59
CA ASN A 111 -0.18 16.09 -33.44
C ASN A 111 0.94 16.63 -32.56
N LYS A 112 1.30 17.90 -32.81
CA LYS A 112 2.00 18.77 -31.86
C LYS A 112 1.10 18.92 -30.63
N PHE A 113 1.07 17.89 -29.80
CA PHE A 113 0.76 18.04 -28.40
C PHE A 113 1.87 18.90 -27.84
N GLU A 114 1.55 20.17 -27.60
CA GLU A 114 2.45 21.12 -26.99
C GLU A 114 3.07 20.50 -25.74
N ASN A 115 4.39 20.36 -25.83
CA ASN A 115 5.23 19.58 -24.95
C ASN A 115 5.53 20.37 -23.66
N TYR A 116 4.50 20.62 -22.86
CA TYR A 116 4.65 21.35 -21.60
C TYR A 116 5.08 20.44 -20.44
N ASN A 117 4.93 19.12 -20.59
CA ASN A 117 5.22 18.14 -19.54
C ASN A 117 6.65 17.58 -19.60
N ASP A 118 7.27 17.39 -20.77
CA ASP A 118 8.63 16.82 -20.82
C ASP A 118 9.65 17.79 -20.20
N ILE A 119 9.46 19.11 -20.37
CA ILE A 119 10.36 20.13 -19.82
C ILE A 119 10.45 20.03 -18.28
N LYS A 120 9.34 19.75 -17.59
CA LYS A 120 9.33 19.60 -16.13
C LYS A 120 9.95 18.28 -15.69
N ILE A 121 9.77 17.21 -16.46
CA ILE A 121 10.35 15.89 -16.16
C ILE A 121 11.87 15.93 -16.32
N ASP A 122 12.37 16.56 -17.38
CA ASP A 122 13.81 16.73 -17.59
C ASP A 122 14.46 17.61 -16.51
N GLU A 123 13.77 18.68 -16.07
CA GLU A 123 14.25 19.50 -14.95
C GLU A 123 14.34 18.69 -13.65
N ILE A 124 13.33 17.85 -13.35
CA ILE A 124 13.34 16.97 -12.18
C ILE A 124 14.44 15.93 -12.28
N LYS A 125 14.67 15.37 -13.48
CA LYS A 125 15.74 14.40 -13.74
C LYS A 125 17.11 15.00 -13.44
N HIS A 126 17.38 16.21 -13.95
CA HIS A 126 18.61 16.92 -13.62
C HIS A 126 18.78 17.21 -12.13
N MET A 127 17.70 17.54 -11.40
CA MET A 127 17.78 17.75 -9.95
C MET A 127 18.08 16.46 -9.18
N ILE A 128 17.49 15.34 -9.60
CA ILE A 128 17.73 14.02 -9.01
C ILE A 128 19.17 13.57 -9.30
N ASP A 129 19.67 13.77 -10.51
CA ASP A 129 21.05 13.44 -10.90
C ASP A 129 22.09 14.29 -10.14
N ASN A 130 21.74 15.53 -9.80
CA ASN A 130 22.55 16.40 -8.93
C ASN A 130 22.45 16.05 -7.43
N ASN A 131 21.82 14.92 -7.09
CA ASN A 131 21.67 14.39 -5.74
C ASN A 131 20.94 15.35 -4.77
N LEU A 132 20.03 16.18 -5.29
CA LEU A 132 19.17 17.00 -4.43
C LEU A 132 18.16 16.11 -3.69
N PRO A 133 17.87 16.43 -2.42
CA PRO A 133 16.84 15.71 -1.68
C PRO A 133 15.46 15.97 -2.29
N ILE A 134 14.65 14.92 -2.40
CA ILE A 134 13.27 14.91 -2.93
C ILE A 134 12.43 16.03 -2.30
N ASP A 135 12.66 16.33 -1.02
CA ASP A 135 11.98 17.37 -0.27
C ASP A 135 12.25 18.80 -0.79
N GLU A 136 13.46 19.07 -1.27
CA GLU A 136 13.81 20.35 -1.88
C GLU A 136 13.30 20.45 -3.31
N ILE A 137 13.37 19.36 -4.06
CA ILE A 137 12.82 19.29 -5.43
C ILE A 137 11.31 19.54 -5.39
N SER A 138 10.59 18.90 -4.47
CA SER A 138 9.15 19.08 -4.27
C SER A 138 8.79 20.54 -3.97
N LYS A 139 9.58 21.24 -3.16
CA LYS A 139 9.39 22.67 -2.88
C LYS A 139 9.70 23.56 -4.08
N LYS A 140 10.70 23.21 -4.89
CA LYS A 140 11.16 24.00 -6.04
C LYS A 140 10.27 23.83 -7.27
N THR A 141 9.74 22.63 -7.50
CA THR A 141 8.90 22.31 -8.66
C THR A 141 7.41 22.39 -8.35
N GLY A 142 7.04 22.47 -7.07
CA GLY A 142 5.65 22.44 -6.61
C GLY A 142 4.98 21.08 -6.76
N ILE A 143 5.75 20.04 -7.06
CA ILE A 143 5.27 18.67 -7.31
C ILE A 143 5.24 17.91 -5.99
N GLY A 144 4.19 17.10 -5.78
CA GLY A 144 4.05 16.33 -4.55
C GLY A 144 5.16 15.28 -4.39
N LYS A 145 5.57 14.97 -3.16
CA LYS A 145 6.59 13.94 -2.91
C LYS A 145 6.23 12.59 -3.54
N GLY A 146 4.95 12.22 -3.52
CA GLY A 146 4.44 10.99 -4.15
C GLY A 146 4.58 11.02 -5.67
N GLU A 147 4.23 12.13 -6.31
CA GLU A 147 4.40 12.32 -7.76
C GLU A 147 5.88 12.30 -8.17
N LEU A 148 6.76 12.88 -7.36
CA LEU A 148 8.20 12.85 -7.60
C LEU A 148 8.77 11.41 -7.57
N ILE A 149 8.26 10.58 -6.66
CA ILE A 149 8.61 9.16 -6.59
C ILE A 149 8.12 8.41 -7.83
N LEU A 150 6.91 8.70 -8.31
CA LEU A 150 6.37 8.11 -9.54
C LEU A 150 7.21 8.50 -10.76
N ILE A 151 7.59 9.78 -10.88
CA ILE A 151 8.46 10.26 -11.95
C ILE A 151 9.82 9.56 -11.89
N LYS A 152 10.42 9.45 -10.69
CA LYS A 152 11.67 8.72 -10.50
C LYS A 152 11.57 7.26 -10.95
N GLN A 153 10.46 6.58 -10.67
CA GLN A 153 10.31 5.16 -10.99
C GLN A 153 9.98 4.88 -12.46
N LEU A 154 9.23 5.78 -13.11
CA LEU A 154 8.69 5.55 -14.45
C LEU A 154 9.52 6.21 -15.56
N TYR A 155 10.16 7.35 -15.27
CA TYR A 155 10.85 8.17 -16.28
C TYR A 155 12.37 8.21 -16.13
N ILE A 156 12.91 7.86 -14.94
CA ILE A 156 14.34 7.87 -14.65
C ILE A 156 14.77 6.44 -14.35
N LYS A 157 15.07 5.68 -15.40
CA LYS A 157 15.49 4.28 -15.31
C LYS A 157 16.98 4.16 -15.00
#